data_AF-A0A561SGE9-F1
#
_entry.id   AF-A0A561SGE9-F1
#
_cell.length_a   1.000
_cell.length_b   1.000
_cell.length_c   1.000
_cell.angle_alpha   90.00
_cell.angle_beta   90.00
_cell.angle_gamma   90.00
#
_symmetry.space_group_name_H-M   'P 1'
#
loop_
_entity.id
_entity.type
_entity.pdbx_description
1 polymer ?
#
loop_
_entity_poly.entity_id
_entity_poly.type
_entity_poly.pdbx_seq_one_letter_code
_entity_poly.pdbx_strand_id
1 'polypeptide(L)' 'MATTTAHATRTILERFPAGAPRGSWPAEEYAAAQRAQGTNAQVVMDLPSDQFLVVTDTTTQ' A
#
# COMPACT_ATOMS: atom_id res chain seq x y z
N MET A 1 -8.53 -11.87 24.64
CA MET A 1 -8.97 -11.25 23.37
C MET A 1 -7.90 -11.57 22.33
N ALA A 2 -7.99 -12.71 21.65
CA ALA A 2 -7.01 -13.11 20.65
C ALA A 2 -7.33 -12.38 19.34
N THR A 3 -6.50 -11.42 18.96
CA THR A 3 -6.55 -10.82 17.62
C THR A 3 -6.04 -11.86 16.63
N THR A 4 -6.96 -12.56 15.97
CA THR A 4 -6.64 -13.40 14.82
C THR A 4 -6.18 -12.49 13.69
N THR A 5 -4.87 -12.33 13.52
CA THR A 5 -4.30 -11.72 12.32
C THR A 5 -4.53 -12.68 11.16
N ALA A 6 -5.54 -12.41 10.34
CA ALA A 6 -5.69 -13.09 9.06
C ALA A 6 -4.37 -12.89 8.27
N HIS A 7 -3.77 -14.00 7.83
CA HIS A 7 -2.55 -13.96 7.03
C HIS A 7 -2.93 -13.56 5.61
N ALA A 8 -3.17 -12.27 5.41
CA ALA A 8 -3.49 -11.71 4.11
C ALA A 8 -2.21 -11.62 3.28
N THR A 9 -2.26 -12.24 2.09
CA THR A 9 -1.16 -12.21 1.13
C THR A 9 -1.12 -10.82 0.51
N ARG A 10 -0.04 -10.08 0.76
CA ARG A 10 0.16 -8.73 0.23
C ARG A 10 0.90 -8.78 -1.09
N THR A 11 0.27 -8.27 -2.14
CA THR A 11 0.90 -8.10 -3.45
C THR A 11 1.28 -6.64 -3.64
N ILE A 12 2.52 -6.36 -4.02
CA ILE A 12 2.96 -4.99 -4.35
C ILE A 12 2.38 -4.62 -5.71
N LEU A 13 1.60 -3.55 -5.77
CA LEU A 13 1.07 -2.98 -7.00
C LEU A 13 2.06 -2.00 -7.64
N GLU A 14 2.62 -1.09 -6.84
CA GLU A 14 3.52 -0.03 -7.31
C GLU A 14 4.47 0.43 -6.20
N ARG A 15 5.63 0.99 -6.58
CA ARG A 15 6.64 1.53 -5.66
C ARG A 15 6.88 3.00 -5.93
N PHE A 16 6.99 3.79 -4.87
CA PHE A 16 7.20 5.23 -4.94
C PHE A 16 8.40 5.63 -4.07
N PRO A 17 9.26 6.55 -4.52
CA PRO A 17 10.34 7.07 -3.67
C PRO A 17 9.78 7.87 -2.50
N ALA A 18 10.39 7.73 -1.31
CA ALA A 18 9.96 8.50 -0.13
C ALA A 18 10.25 10.01 -0.27
N GLY A 19 11.22 10.39 -1.10
CA GLY A 19 11.62 11.77 -1.37
C GLY A 19 10.80 12.50 -2.44
N ALA A 20 9.47 12.40 -2.43
CA ALA A 20 8.64 13.11 -3.39
C ALA A 20 8.73 14.65 -3.22
N PRO A 21 8.58 15.46 -4.28
CA PRO A 21 8.53 16.92 -4.18
C PRO A 21 7.52 17.37 -3.12
N ARG A 22 7.87 18.41 -2.34
CA ARG A 22 7.00 18.89 -1.25
C ARG A 22 5.59 19.20 -1.77
N GLY A 23 4.60 18.62 -1.12
CA GLY A 23 3.18 18.76 -1.49
C GLY A 23 2.63 17.66 -2.39
N SER A 24 3.47 16.73 -2.88
CA SER A 24 3.02 15.54 -3.61
C SER A 24 3.00 14.31 -2.69
N TRP A 25 1.95 13.48 -2.84
CA TRP A 25 1.73 12.24 -2.12
C TRP A 25 1.34 11.14 -3.11
N PRO A 26 2.25 10.73 -4.02
CA PRO A 26 1.91 9.91 -5.18
C PRO A 26 1.48 8.49 -4.78
N ALA A 27 2.03 7.94 -3.68
CA ALA A 27 1.65 6.63 -3.18
C ALA A 27 0.21 6.63 -2.64
N GLU A 28 -0.16 7.67 -1.90
CA GLU A 28 -1.50 7.86 -1.35
C GLU A 28 -2.54 8.10 -2.44
N GLU A 29 -2.21 8.92 -3.44
CA GLU A 29 -3.10 9.20 -4.57
C GLU A 29 -3.33 7.95 -5.42
N TYR A 30 -2.27 7.19 -5.71
CA TYR A 30 -2.40 5.90 -6.40
C TYR A 30 -3.24 4.91 -5.56
N ALA A 31 -2.96 4.79 -4.26
CA ALA A 31 -3.76 3.92 -3.39
C ALA A 31 -5.24 4.36 -3.32
N ALA A 32 -5.53 5.66 -3.32
CA ALA A 32 -6.89 6.18 -3.36
C ALA A 32 -7.59 5.85 -4.69
N ALA A 33 -6.89 5.98 -5.82
CA ALA A 33 -7.40 5.60 -7.13
C ALA A 33 -7.70 4.09 -7.21
N GLN A 34 -6.82 3.25 -6.66
CA GLN A 34 -7.04 1.80 -6.59
C GLN A 34 -8.26 1.45 -5.72
N ARG A 35 -8.44 2.14 -4.58
CA ARG A 35 -9.63 1.98 -3.73
C ARG A 35 -10.91 2.43 -4.43
N ALA A 36 -10.87 3.51 -5.20
CA ALA A 36 -12.01 3.96 -6.00
C ALA A 36 -12.42 2.93 -7.07
N GLN A 37 -11.47 2.12 -7.52
CA GLN A 37 -11.70 0.99 -8.43
C GLN A 37 -12.11 -0.31 -7.71
N GLY A 38 -12.24 -0.31 -6.38
CA GLY A 38 -12.62 -1.47 -5.58
C GLY A 38 -11.45 -2.37 -5.15
N THR A 39 -10.20 -1.98 -5.43
CA THR A 39 -9.02 -2.70 -4.94
C THR A 39 -8.69 -2.25 -3.52
N ASN A 40 -8.54 -3.20 -2.60
CA ASN A 40 -8.09 -2.89 -1.25
C ASN A 40 -6.58 -2.60 -1.25
N ALA A 41 -6.23 -1.36 -1.64
CA ALA A 41 -4.86 -0.89 -1.69
C ALA A 41 -4.47 -0.19 -0.37
N GLN A 42 -3.24 -0.39 0.08
CA GLN A 42 -2.65 0.23 1.27
C GLN A 42 -1.25 0.75 0.95
N VAL A 43 -0.87 1.86 1.56
CA VAL A 43 0.49 2.41 1.47
C VAL A 43 1.28 1.90 2.67
N VAL A 44 2.43 1.28 2.42
CA VAL A 44 3.37 0.78 3.44
C VAL A 44 4.73 1.39 3.18
N MET A 45 5.41 1.86 4.22
CA MET A 45 6.77 2.37 4.10
C MET A 45 7.78 1.23 4.23
N ASP A 46 8.59 1.02 3.20
CA ASP A 46 9.77 0.16 3.22
C ASP A 46 10.98 0.97 3.69
N LEU A 47 11.29 0.83 4.97
CA LEU A 47 12.43 1.51 5.61
C LEU A 47 13.80 1.15 5.01
N PRO A 48 14.10 -0.12 4.64
CA PRO A 48 15.39 -0.48 4.06
C PRO A 48 15.68 0.20 2.72
N SER A 49 14.66 0.37 1.87
CA SER A 49 14.82 0.95 0.54
C SER A 49 14.34 2.39 0.42
N ASP A 50 13.94 3.02 1.53
CA ASP A 50 13.39 4.38 1.62
C ASP A 50 12.29 4.66 0.58
N GLN A 51 11.31 3.76 0.54
CA GLN A 51 10.24 3.77 -0.47
C GLN A 51 8.88 3.54 0.16
N PHE A 52 7.86 4.11 -0.46
CA PHE A 52 6.47 3.75 -0.20
C PHE A 52 6.03 2.69 -1.20
N LEU A 53 5.52 1.58 -0.68
CA LEU A 53 4.96 0.48 -1.45
C LEU A 53 3.44 0.58 -1.38
N VAL A 54 2.78 0.64 -2.52
CA VAL A 54 1.34 0.42 -2.56
C VAL A 54 1.11 -1.07 -2.72
N VAL A 55 0.51 -1.68 -1.71
CA VAL A 55 0.20 -3.11 -1.66
C VAL A 55 -1.29 -3.33 -1.70
N THR A 56 -1.73 -4.46 -2.21
CA THR A 56 -3.11 -4.92 -2.04
C THR A 56 -3.16 -6.21 -1.24
N ASP A 57 -4.10 -6.28 -0.31
CA ASP A 57 -4.41 -7.51 0.41
C ASP A 57 -5.35 -8.35 -0.46
N THR A 58 -4.82 -9.43 -1.03
CA THR A 58 -5.67 -10.45 -1.63
C THR A 58 -6.10 -11.38 -0.52
N THR A 59 -7.29 -11.12 0.04
CA THR A 59 -7.96 -12.13 0.85
C THR A 59 -8.42 -13.22 -0.10
N THR A 60 -7.58 -14.24 -0.31
CA THR A 60 -8.05 -15.52 -0.85
C THR A 60 -9.04 -16.07 0.16
N GLN A 61 -10.33 -15.90 -0.11
CA GLN A 61 -11.43 -16.54 0.61
C GLN A 61 -11.61 -17.96 0.12
#